data_AF-A0A9J6DWK5-F1
#
_entry.id   AF-A0A9J6DWK5-F1
#
_cell.length_a   1.000
_cell.length_b   1.000
_cell.length_c   1.000
_cell.angle_alpha   90.00
_cell.angle_beta   90.00
_cell.angle_gamma   90.00
#
_symmetry.space_group_name_H-M   'P 1'
#
loop_
_entity.id
_entity.type
_entity.pdbx_description
1 polymer ?
#
loop_
_entity_poly.entity_id
_entity_poly.type
_entity_poly.pdbx_seq_one_letter_code
_entity_poly.pdbx_strand_id
1 'polypeptide(L)'
;MDRVAQFGETWKLLLAEDRIVAKLAEPWPPGVSLPEGCKLENDSLITNQRSLVAASSVLCRKAKVSRALFAGCESFESSEQFRTAAARLLRGAEELCIVHNKNQAHALVRAFPNIRVLALPHDLCRHELGIHRHELVTADHSSPLMAQPSQLTHLLGNVESLGGVGLIFSKEAVAELLRMCPQVSNAIRRSVFSKAP
;
A
#
# COMPACT_ATOMS: atom_id res chain seq x y z
N MET A 1 -4.44 -14.17 1.38
CA MET A 1 -5.38 -13.66 0.36
C MET A 1 -6.65 -13.08 0.99
N ASP A 2 -7.03 -13.52 2.20
CA ASP A 2 -8.26 -13.11 2.89
C ASP A 2 -8.46 -11.60 3.08
N ARG A 3 -7.37 -10.83 3.18
CA ARG A 3 -7.43 -9.36 3.30
C ARG A 3 -7.75 -8.63 2.01
N VAL A 4 -7.56 -9.23 0.83
CA VAL A 4 -7.95 -8.61 -0.44
C VAL A 4 -9.46 -8.73 -0.64
N ALA A 5 -10.06 -9.83 -0.21
CA ALA A 5 -11.50 -10.12 -0.36
C ALA A 5 -12.39 -9.05 0.30
N GLN A 6 -11.94 -8.38 1.36
CA GLN A 6 -12.70 -7.30 2.01
C GLN A 6 -12.89 -6.06 1.11
N PHE A 7 -12.10 -5.92 0.05
CA PHE A 7 -12.17 -4.80 -0.91
C PHE A 7 -12.98 -5.15 -2.17
N GLY A 8 -13.39 -6.40 -2.35
CA GLY A 8 -14.14 -6.87 -3.52
C GLY A 8 -13.70 -8.26 -3.98
N GLU A 9 -14.12 -8.65 -5.19
CA GLU A 9 -13.73 -9.93 -5.78
C GLU A 9 -12.20 -10.01 -5.93
N THR A 10 -11.59 -10.96 -5.22
CA THR A 10 -10.12 -11.06 -5.13
C THR A 10 -9.46 -11.19 -6.50
N TRP A 11 -9.97 -12.04 -7.39
CA TRP A 11 -9.38 -12.22 -8.72
C TRP A 11 -9.39 -10.93 -9.55
N LYS A 12 -10.47 -10.14 -9.50
CA LYS A 12 -10.55 -8.84 -10.19
C LYS A 12 -9.52 -7.86 -9.67
N LEU A 13 -9.31 -7.84 -8.35
CA LEU A 13 -8.34 -6.96 -7.71
C LEU A 13 -6.90 -7.42 -7.93
N LEU A 14 -6.65 -8.72 -8.04
CA LEU A 14 -5.35 -9.27 -8.41
C LEU A 14 -5.00 -8.99 -9.87
N LEU A 15 -5.96 -8.89 -10.78
CA LEU A 15 -5.71 -8.55 -12.18
C LEU A 15 -5.83 -7.05 -12.49
N ALA A 16 -6.25 -6.25 -11.51
CA ALA A 16 -6.46 -4.83 -11.71
C ALA A 16 -5.15 -4.08 -11.96
N GLU A 17 -5.21 -3.12 -12.88
CA GLU A 17 -4.18 -2.12 -13.11
C GLU A 17 -4.72 -0.75 -12.76
N ASP A 18 -3.88 0.08 -12.14
CA ASP A 18 -4.22 1.45 -11.75
C ASP A 18 -5.57 1.58 -11.01
N ARG A 19 -5.83 0.69 -10.04
CA ARG A 19 -7.10 0.68 -9.30
C ARG A 19 -6.89 0.96 -7.83
N ILE A 20 -7.65 1.90 -7.31
CA ILE A 20 -7.66 2.29 -5.89
C ILE A 20 -9.06 2.06 -5.35
N VAL A 21 -9.16 1.34 -4.24
CA VAL A 21 -10.41 1.09 -3.51
C VAL A 21 -10.24 1.58 -2.08
N ALA A 22 -10.96 2.62 -1.69
CA ALA A 22 -10.95 3.18 -0.35
C ALA A 22 -12.29 2.88 0.35
N LYS A 23 -12.25 2.09 1.43
CA LYS A 23 -13.41 1.84 2.28
C LYS A 23 -13.66 3.06 3.16
N LEU A 24 -14.86 3.61 3.06
CA LEU A 24 -15.23 4.77 3.84
C LEU A 24 -15.61 4.33 5.27
N ALA A 25 -15.17 5.10 6.27
CA ALA A 25 -15.57 4.94 7.67
C ALA A 25 -16.99 5.49 7.91
N GLU A 26 -17.42 6.45 7.10
CA GLU A 26 -18.74 7.06 7.10
C GLU A 26 -19.26 7.12 5.67
N PRO A 27 -20.58 7.03 5.43
CA PRO A 27 -21.15 7.17 4.09
C PRO A 27 -20.72 8.48 3.42
N TRP A 28 -20.62 8.48 2.10
CA TRP A 28 -20.31 9.70 1.36
C TRP A 28 -21.39 10.78 1.64
N PRO A 29 -21.00 12.04 1.90
CA PRO A 29 -21.95 13.06 2.32
C PRO A 29 -23.08 13.28 1.29
N PRO A 30 -24.36 13.31 1.74
CA PRO A 30 -25.47 13.57 0.84
C PRO A 30 -25.37 14.97 0.24
N GLY A 31 -25.75 15.11 -1.03
CA GLY A 31 -25.71 16.39 -1.76
C GLY A 31 -24.32 16.85 -2.22
N VAL A 32 -23.26 16.08 -1.96
CA VAL A 32 -21.91 16.35 -2.49
C VAL A 32 -21.66 15.49 -3.72
N SER A 33 -21.48 16.12 -4.88
CA SER A 33 -21.14 15.40 -6.11
C SER A 33 -19.81 14.64 -5.97
N LEU A 34 -19.77 13.43 -6.52
CA LEU A 34 -18.53 12.68 -6.63
C LEU A 34 -17.60 13.34 -7.64
N PRO A 35 -16.29 13.44 -7.35
CA PRO A 35 -15.31 13.91 -8.32
C PRO A 35 -15.26 13.02 -9.57
N GLU A 36 -14.82 13.60 -10.68
CA GLU A 36 -14.68 12.86 -11.93
C GLU A 36 -13.72 11.67 -11.80
N GLY A 37 -14.09 10.54 -12.41
CA GLY A 37 -13.35 9.28 -12.34
C GLY A 37 -13.42 8.58 -10.98
N CYS A 38 -14.20 9.08 -10.03
CA CYS A 38 -14.54 8.39 -8.80
C CYS A 38 -15.92 7.72 -8.90
N LYS A 39 -16.05 6.54 -8.30
CA LYS A 39 -17.32 5.79 -8.18
C LYS A 39 -17.54 5.36 -6.74
N LEU A 40 -18.79 5.22 -6.34
CA LEU A 40 -19.16 4.61 -5.06
C LEU A 40 -19.82 3.26 -5.30
N GLU A 41 -19.28 2.22 -4.67
CA GLU A 41 -19.84 0.87 -4.67
C GLU A 41 -19.73 0.29 -3.26
N ASN A 42 -20.87 -0.05 -2.63
CA ASN A 42 -20.92 -0.68 -1.30
C ASN A 42 -19.98 -0.01 -0.27
N ASP A 43 -20.21 1.29 -0.02
CA ASP A 43 -19.41 2.14 0.88
C ASP A 43 -17.92 2.25 0.54
N SER A 44 -17.57 1.90 -0.71
CA SER A 44 -16.21 1.95 -1.22
C SER A 44 -16.12 3.03 -2.28
N LEU A 45 -15.19 3.96 -2.10
CA LEU A 45 -14.76 4.86 -3.14
C LEU A 45 -13.77 4.12 -4.05
N ILE A 46 -14.11 4.01 -5.32
CA ILE A 46 -13.26 3.39 -6.36
C ILE A 46 -12.75 4.50 -7.28
N THR A 47 -11.44 4.54 -7.50
CA THR A 47 -10.76 5.53 -8.34
C THR A 47 -9.46 4.96 -8.91
N ASN A 48 -8.66 5.79 -9.58
CA ASN A 48 -7.33 5.46 -10.10
C ASN A 48 -6.32 6.55 -9.70
N GLN A 49 -5.03 6.39 -10.04
CA GLN A 49 -3.99 7.34 -9.64
C GLN A 49 -4.26 8.76 -10.15
N ARG A 50 -4.65 8.88 -11.43
CA ARG A 50 -4.93 10.18 -12.07
C ARG A 50 -6.07 10.91 -11.36
N SER A 51 -7.19 10.23 -11.16
CA SER A 51 -8.38 10.79 -10.52
C SER A 51 -8.16 11.07 -9.04
N LEU A 52 -7.37 10.24 -8.33
CA LEU A 52 -6.98 10.54 -6.95
C LEU A 52 -6.18 11.85 -6.86
N VAL A 53 -5.21 12.06 -7.74
CA VAL A 53 -4.41 13.29 -7.78
C VAL A 53 -5.31 14.49 -8.09
N ALA A 54 -6.10 14.41 -9.15
CA ALA A 54 -6.99 15.50 -9.58
C ALA A 54 -8.04 15.85 -8.50
N ALA A 55 -8.60 14.85 -7.82
CA ALA A 55 -9.66 15.02 -6.85
C ALA A 55 -9.17 15.11 -5.39
N SER A 56 -7.85 15.12 -5.15
CA SER A 56 -7.25 15.01 -3.82
C SER A 56 -7.86 16.00 -2.82
N SER A 57 -8.07 17.26 -3.21
CA SER A 57 -8.63 18.29 -2.32
C SER A 57 -10.03 17.97 -1.82
N VAL A 58 -10.90 17.44 -2.69
CA VAL A 58 -12.29 17.08 -2.35
C VAL A 58 -12.30 15.78 -1.56
N LEU A 59 -11.60 14.76 -2.04
CA LEU A 59 -11.55 13.45 -1.40
C LEU A 59 -11.01 13.54 0.02
N CYS A 60 -9.91 14.27 0.25
CA CYS A 60 -9.33 14.39 1.59
C CYS A 60 -10.18 15.19 2.58
N ARG A 61 -11.12 16.01 2.09
CA ARG A 61 -12.05 16.77 2.94
C ARG A 61 -13.35 16.02 3.21
N LYS A 62 -13.76 15.13 2.31
CA LYS A 62 -15.10 14.53 2.30
C LYS A 62 -15.10 13.03 2.56
N ALA A 63 -14.08 12.30 2.13
CA ALA A 63 -13.91 10.89 2.46
C ALA A 63 -13.13 10.72 3.76
N LYS A 64 -13.77 10.11 4.75
CA LYS A 64 -13.08 9.48 5.87
C LYS A 64 -12.80 8.04 5.50
N VAL A 65 -11.54 7.68 5.27
CA VAL A 65 -11.15 6.34 4.83
C VAL A 65 -10.70 5.52 6.03
N SER A 66 -11.28 4.34 6.23
CA SER A 66 -10.86 3.39 7.28
C SER A 66 -9.78 2.44 6.78
N ARG A 67 -9.88 1.99 5.52
CA ARG A 67 -8.95 1.05 4.88
C ARG A 67 -8.84 1.35 3.40
N ALA A 68 -7.70 1.04 2.79
CA ALA A 68 -7.53 1.21 1.36
C ALA A 68 -6.75 0.06 0.71
N LEU A 69 -7.04 -0.15 -0.58
CA LEU A 69 -6.32 -1.05 -1.46
C LEU A 69 -5.86 -0.31 -2.71
N PHE A 70 -4.59 -0.48 -3.06
CA PHE A 70 -3.97 0.01 -4.30
C PHE A 70 -3.53 -1.20 -5.11
N ALA A 71 -4.06 -1.38 -6.32
CA ALA A 71 -3.77 -2.53 -7.18
C ALA A 71 -3.18 -2.08 -8.51
N GLY A 72 -1.97 -2.57 -8.80
CA GLY A 72 -1.28 -2.28 -10.05
C GLY A 72 -0.97 -0.79 -10.25
N CYS A 73 -0.90 -0.02 -9.17
CA CYS A 73 -0.47 1.38 -9.21
C CYS A 73 1.04 1.48 -9.43
N GLU A 74 1.51 2.66 -9.81
CA GLU A 74 2.94 2.96 -9.81
C GLU A 74 3.49 3.04 -8.37
N SER A 75 4.81 3.07 -8.26
CA SER A 75 5.47 3.37 -6.98
C SER A 75 5.09 4.78 -6.52
N PHE A 76 4.87 4.99 -5.23
CA PHE A 76 4.73 6.33 -4.65
C PHE A 76 6.00 7.17 -4.84
N GLU A 77 7.13 6.56 -5.18
CA GLU A 77 8.37 7.28 -5.51
C GLU A 77 8.38 7.79 -6.96
N SER A 78 7.50 7.29 -7.85
CA SER A 78 7.44 7.75 -9.25
C SER A 78 6.82 9.14 -9.38
N SER A 79 5.99 9.56 -8.42
CA SER A 79 5.27 10.83 -8.47
C SER A 79 4.99 11.41 -7.09
N GLU A 80 5.57 12.59 -6.82
CA GLU A 80 5.34 13.33 -5.58
C GLU A 80 3.86 13.72 -5.41
N GLN A 81 3.17 14.06 -6.49
CA GLN A 81 1.75 14.41 -6.47
C GLN A 81 0.91 13.21 -6.04
N PHE A 82 1.19 12.03 -6.61
CA PHE A 82 0.50 10.78 -6.25
C PHE A 82 0.77 10.42 -4.79
N ARG A 83 2.03 10.41 -4.35
CA ARG A 83 2.41 10.17 -2.96
C ARG A 83 1.68 11.09 -2.00
N THR A 84 1.64 12.38 -2.31
CA THR A 84 0.99 13.40 -1.48
C THR A 84 -0.52 13.18 -1.43
N ALA A 85 -1.15 12.89 -2.57
CA ALA A 85 -2.58 12.62 -2.63
C ALA A 85 -2.96 11.36 -1.84
N ALA A 86 -2.19 10.28 -1.98
CA ALA A 86 -2.36 9.04 -1.23
C ALA A 86 -2.17 9.25 0.27
N ALA A 87 -1.10 9.93 0.69
CA ALA A 87 -0.84 10.22 2.11
C ALA A 87 -1.97 11.04 2.75
N ARG A 88 -2.55 12.00 2.00
CA ARG A 88 -3.69 12.78 2.49
C ARG A 88 -4.97 11.94 2.57
N LEU A 89 -5.24 11.09 1.58
CA LEU A 89 -6.39 10.18 1.59
C LEU A 89 -6.31 9.18 2.76
N LEU A 90 -5.11 8.66 3.03
CA LEU A 90 -4.85 7.62 4.03
C LEU A 90 -4.62 8.17 5.45
N ARG A 91 -4.74 9.47 5.68
CA ARG A 91 -4.41 10.11 6.96
C ARG A 91 -5.10 9.46 8.16
N GLY A 92 -6.35 9.03 7.99
CA GLY A 92 -7.15 8.35 9.02
C GLY A 92 -7.34 6.85 8.79
N ALA A 93 -6.68 6.27 7.79
CA ALA A 93 -6.79 4.85 7.51
C ALA A 93 -5.92 4.04 8.48
N GLU A 94 -6.40 2.88 8.91
CA GLU A 94 -5.66 1.96 9.77
C GLU A 94 -5.00 0.81 8.99
N GLU A 95 -5.54 0.50 7.81
CA GLU A 95 -5.11 -0.64 6.98
C GLU A 95 -4.86 -0.21 5.54
N LEU A 96 -3.69 -0.58 5.01
CA LEU A 96 -3.29 -0.37 3.64
C LEU A 96 -2.93 -1.71 3.00
N CYS A 97 -3.57 -2.02 1.88
CA CYS A 97 -3.26 -3.17 1.04
C CYS A 97 -2.67 -2.69 -0.30
N ILE A 98 -1.56 -3.28 -0.76
CA ILE A 98 -0.95 -2.96 -2.04
C ILE A 98 -0.74 -4.24 -2.84
N VAL A 99 -1.53 -4.41 -3.90
CA VAL A 99 -1.42 -5.51 -4.85
C VAL A 99 -0.47 -5.12 -5.98
N HIS A 100 0.48 -5.98 -6.32
CA HIS A 100 1.58 -5.69 -7.27
C HIS A 100 2.44 -4.53 -6.79
N ASN A 101 2.87 -4.61 -5.53
CA ASN A 101 3.64 -3.56 -4.90
C ASN A 101 5.00 -3.33 -5.59
N LYS A 102 5.20 -2.12 -6.11
CA LYS A 102 6.47 -1.65 -6.69
C LYS A 102 7.31 -0.81 -5.71
N ASN A 103 6.85 -0.63 -4.47
CA ASN A 103 7.49 0.22 -3.47
C ASN A 103 8.37 -0.60 -2.51
N GLN A 104 9.41 0.03 -1.98
CA GLN A 104 10.17 -0.54 -0.86
C GLN A 104 9.35 -0.47 0.45
N ALA A 105 9.35 -1.55 1.23
CA ALA A 105 8.52 -1.65 2.44
C ALA A 105 8.83 -0.56 3.48
N HIS A 106 10.11 -0.22 3.69
CA HIS A 106 10.48 0.85 4.62
C HIS A 106 10.03 2.23 4.13
N ALA A 107 10.03 2.47 2.81
CA ALA A 107 9.52 3.70 2.22
C ALA A 107 8.01 3.85 2.48
N LEU A 108 7.25 2.76 2.37
CA LEU A 108 5.83 2.72 2.72
C LEU A 108 5.58 3.03 4.21
N VAL A 109 6.37 2.43 5.10
CA VAL A 109 6.29 2.69 6.55
C VAL A 109 6.56 4.15 6.86
N ARG A 110 7.57 4.76 6.23
CA ARG A 110 7.88 6.19 6.39
C ARG A 110 6.75 7.08 5.85
N ALA A 111 6.19 6.72 4.70
CA ALA A 111 5.14 7.50 4.05
C ALA A 111 3.81 7.46 4.80
N PHE A 112 3.52 6.36 5.50
CA PHE A 112 2.22 6.12 6.13
C PHE A 112 2.36 5.68 7.60
N PRO A 113 2.83 6.57 8.49
CA PRO A 113 3.15 6.21 9.88
C PRO A 113 1.92 5.79 10.71
N ASN A 114 0.72 6.19 10.31
CA ASN A 114 -0.55 5.87 11.00
C ASN A 114 -1.08 4.46 10.67
N ILE A 115 -0.53 3.81 9.64
CA ILE A 115 -0.99 2.49 9.21
C ILE A 115 -0.58 1.45 10.25
N ARG A 116 -1.58 0.71 10.75
CA ARG A 116 -1.40 -0.38 11.72
C ARG A 116 -1.20 -1.72 11.02
N VAL A 117 -1.81 -1.88 9.84
CA VAL A 117 -1.74 -3.10 9.02
C VAL A 117 -1.31 -2.75 7.61
N LEU A 118 -0.15 -3.27 7.19
CA LEU A 118 0.33 -3.18 5.81
C LEU A 118 0.29 -4.58 5.18
N ALA A 119 -0.54 -4.75 4.16
CA ALA A 119 -0.64 -5.98 3.39
C ALA A 119 -0.07 -5.77 1.99
N LEU A 120 0.90 -6.59 1.61
CA LEU A 120 1.53 -6.59 0.29
C LEU A 120 1.26 -7.96 -0.35
N PRO A 121 0.09 -8.21 -0.94
CA PRO A 121 -0.15 -9.42 -1.73
C PRO A 121 0.41 -9.27 -3.16
N HIS A 122 1.07 -10.30 -3.68
CA HIS A 122 1.52 -10.38 -5.07
C HIS A 122 0.87 -11.60 -5.74
N ASP A 123 0.49 -11.46 -7.01
CA ASP A 123 0.15 -12.61 -7.86
C ASP A 123 1.41 -13.07 -8.61
N LEU A 124 1.79 -14.32 -8.41
CA LEU A 124 2.97 -14.95 -9.00
C LEU A 124 2.78 -15.20 -10.50
N CYS A 125 1.54 -15.35 -10.98
CA CYS A 125 1.25 -15.67 -12.38
C CYS A 125 1.59 -14.53 -13.35
N ARG A 126 1.64 -13.27 -12.89
CA ARG A 126 2.06 -12.13 -13.75
C ARG A 126 3.58 -11.98 -13.87
N HIS A 127 4.36 -12.57 -12.96
CA HIS A 127 5.82 -12.47 -12.98
C HIS A 127 6.46 -13.33 -14.08
N GLU A 128 5.82 -14.44 -14.46
CA GLU A 128 6.34 -15.32 -15.52
C GLU A 128 6.34 -14.67 -16.91
N LEU A 129 5.57 -13.60 -17.11
CA LEU A 129 5.43 -12.91 -18.41
C LEU A 129 6.23 -11.61 -18.52
N GLY A 130 6.94 -11.19 -17.46
CA GLY A 130 7.44 -9.81 -17.33
C GLY A 130 8.91 -9.66 -16.95
N ILE A 131 9.76 -10.67 -17.14
CA ILE A 131 11.21 -10.53 -16.91
C ILE A 131 11.84 -9.75 -18.07
N HIS A 132 11.60 -8.44 -18.10
CA HIS A 132 12.44 -7.50 -18.83
C HIS A 132 13.31 -6.74 -17.84
N ARG A 133 14.62 -7.03 -17.94
CA ARG A 133 15.75 -6.32 -17.32
C ARG A 133 15.54 -4.80 -17.34
N HIS A 134 15.65 -4.12 -16.20
CA HIS A 134 16.55 -2.96 -16.00
C HIS A 134 16.41 -2.33 -14.59
N GLU A 135 17.55 -1.81 -14.12
CA GLU A 135 17.77 -0.78 -13.09
C GLU A 135 17.60 -1.14 -11.60
N LEU A 136 18.71 -1.67 -11.04
CA LEU A 136 19.08 -1.51 -9.64
C LEU A 136 19.33 -0.02 -9.35
N VAL A 137 18.30 0.71 -8.92
CA VAL A 137 18.47 2.03 -8.29
C VAL A 137 18.89 1.80 -6.85
N THR A 138 20.18 2.00 -6.57
CA THR A 138 20.68 2.21 -5.21
C THR A 138 20.19 3.58 -4.72
N ALA A 139 19.04 3.61 -4.05
CA ALA A 139 18.55 4.83 -3.43
C ALA A 139 19.42 5.15 -2.20
N ASP A 140 20.05 6.32 -2.22
CA ASP A 140 20.85 6.86 -1.11
C ASP A 140 19.95 7.06 0.12
N HIS A 141 20.26 6.38 1.22
CA HIS A 141 19.42 6.30 2.42
C HIS A 141 19.60 7.49 3.38
N SER A 142 20.23 8.58 2.93
CA SER A 142 20.56 9.75 3.73
C SER A 142 19.44 10.81 3.71
N SER A 143 18.36 10.57 4.48
CA SER A 143 17.46 11.66 4.88
C SER A 143 17.06 11.51 6.35
N PRO A 144 17.57 12.39 7.24
CA PRO A 144 17.22 12.42 8.65
C PRO A 144 15.93 13.24 8.81
N LEU A 145 14.81 12.76 8.27
CA LEU A 145 13.52 13.28 8.70
C LEU A 145 13.16 12.54 9.98
N MET A 146 13.04 13.28 11.09
CA MET A 146 12.62 12.76 12.38
C MET A 146 11.32 11.99 12.20
N ALA A 147 11.45 10.67 12.07
CA ALA A 147 10.36 9.80 11.71
C ALA A 147 9.42 9.74 12.91
N GLN A 148 8.18 10.17 12.71
CA GLN A 148 7.12 9.82 13.65
C GLN A 148 7.17 8.30 13.86
N PRO A 149 7.11 7.82 15.12
CA PRO A 149 7.14 6.39 15.39
C PRO A 149 5.98 5.73 14.65
N SER A 150 6.29 4.69 13.87
CA SER A 150 5.28 3.95 13.11
C SER A 150 4.33 3.21 14.06
N GLN A 151 3.04 3.22 13.74
CA GLN A 151 2.01 2.44 14.43
C GLN A 151 1.84 1.04 13.85
N LEU A 152 2.71 0.63 12.92
CA LEU A 152 2.61 -0.67 12.27
C LEU A 152 2.73 -1.80 13.29
N THR A 153 1.73 -2.68 13.30
CA THR A 153 1.66 -3.87 14.16
C THR A 153 1.66 -5.15 13.34
N HIS A 154 1.16 -5.09 12.09
CA HIS A 154 1.09 -6.23 11.19
C HIS A 154 1.65 -5.87 9.82
N LEU A 155 2.69 -6.60 9.40
CA LEU A 155 3.19 -6.63 8.03
C LEU A 155 2.86 -8.00 7.42
N LEU A 156 2.00 -8.01 6.40
CA LEU A 156 1.51 -9.22 5.76
C LEU A 156 1.97 -9.23 4.29
N GLY A 157 2.44 -10.35 3.80
CA GLY A 157 2.76 -10.52 2.38
C GLY A 157 3.20 -11.95 2.07
N ASN A 158 3.22 -12.33 0.80
CA ASN A 158 3.96 -13.54 0.41
C ASN A 158 5.46 -13.17 0.31
N VAL A 159 6.35 -14.15 0.40
CA VAL A 159 7.82 -13.93 0.46
C VAL A 159 8.33 -13.07 -0.71
N GLU A 160 7.67 -13.14 -1.86
CA GLU A 160 8.01 -12.39 -3.08
C GLU A 160 7.30 -11.03 -3.20
N SER A 161 6.35 -10.71 -2.30
CA SER A 161 5.58 -9.46 -2.33
C SER A 161 6.14 -8.39 -1.40
N LEU A 162 6.98 -8.78 -0.45
CA LEU A 162 7.46 -7.89 0.61
C LEU A 162 8.63 -7.03 0.10
N GLY A 163 8.49 -6.64 -1.17
CA GLY A 163 9.60 -6.54 -2.05
C GLY A 163 9.21 -6.69 -3.53
N GLY A 164 9.37 -5.65 -4.34
CA GLY A 164 9.37 -5.71 -5.82
C GLY A 164 10.36 -6.71 -6.45
N VAL A 165 10.49 -6.64 -7.78
CA VAL A 165 11.19 -7.63 -8.62
C VAL A 165 12.56 -8.03 -8.02
N GLY A 166 12.63 -9.20 -7.37
CA GLY A 166 13.85 -9.70 -6.71
C GLY A 166 14.09 -9.27 -5.25
N LEU A 167 13.09 -8.79 -4.51
CA LEU A 167 13.26 -8.39 -3.11
C LEU A 167 13.05 -9.55 -2.14
N ILE A 168 14.13 -10.32 -2.02
CA ILE A 168 14.51 -10.90 -0.74
C ILE A 168 14.75 -9.74 0.22
N PHE A 169 14.08 -9.70 1.38
CA PHE A 169 14.51 -8.79 2.43
C PHE A 169 15.94 -9.13 2.79
N SER A 170 16.88 -8.22 2.48
CA SER A 170 18.21 -8.32 3.04
C SER A 170 18.11 -8.21 4.57
N LYS A 171 19.08 -8.78 5.29
CA LYS A 171 19.10 -8.71 6.76
C LYS A 171 19.06 -7.26 7.24
N GLU A 172 19.64 -6.36 6.46
CA GLU A 172 19.68 -4.92 6.68
C GLU A 172 18.27 -4.30 6.55
N ALA A 173 17.51 -4.65 5.51
CA ALA A 173 16.14 -4.16 5.32
C ALA A 173 15.20 -4.66 6.44
N VAL A 174 15.36 -5.91 6.89
CA VAL A 174 14.63 -6.41 8.07
C VAL A 174 15.03 -5.65 9.33
N ALA A 175 16.34 -5.46 9.56
CA ALA A 175 16.84 -4.77 10.74
C ALA A 175 16.32 -3.32 10.80
N GLU A 176 16.28 -2.63 9.65
CA GLU A 176 15.74 -1.28 9.57
C GLU A 176 14.22 -1.24 9.83
N LEU A 177 13.46 -2.17 9.25
CA LEU A 177 12.03 -2.29 9.52
C LEU A 177 11.75 -2.57 11.00
N LEU A 178 12.52 -3.45 11.63
CA LEU A 178 12.39 -3.74 13.06
C LEU A 178 12.78 -2.54 13.94
N ARG A 179 13.78 -1.76 13.52
CA ARG A 179 14.15 -0.50 14.18
C ARG A 179 13.02 0.53 14.10
N MET A 180 12.34 0.61 12.97
CA MET A 180 11.24 1.54 12.73
C MET A 180 9.91 1.10 13.36
N CYS A 181 9.67 -0.22 13.42
CA CYS A 181 8.41 -0.83 13.83
C CYS A 181 8.69 -1.97 14.83
N PRO A 182 9.11 -1.65 16.07
CA PRO A 182 9.48 -2.68 17.05
C PRO A 182 8.34 -3.66 17.36
N GLN A 183 7.08 -3.20 17.24
CA GLN A 183 5.89 -4.01 17.47
C GLN A 183 5.68 -5.12 16.42
N VAL A 184 6.25 -4.97 15.22
CA VAL A 184 6.11 -5.94 14.11
C VAL A 184 6.95 -7.21 14.34
N SER A 185 7.94 -7.16 15.23
CA SER A 185 8.86 -8.27 15.52
C SER A 185 8.17 -9.59 15.90
N ASN A 186 7.00 -9.52 16.54
CA ASN A 186 6.22 -10.70 16.94
C ASN A 186 5.50 -11.38 15.77
N ALA A 187 5.21 -10.66 14.68
CA ALA A 187 4.48 -11.19 13.52
C ALA A 187 5.43 -11.71 12.41
N ILE A 188 6.54 -11.02 12.15
CA ILE A 188 7.54 -11.45 11.14
C ILE A 188 8.18 -12.80 11.50
N ARG A 189 8.41 -13.06 12.80
CA ARG A 189 9.01 -14.33 13.27
C ARG A 189 8.18 -15.58 12.90
N ARG A 190 6.86 -15.46 12.74
CA ARG A 190 5.98 -16.60 12.42
C ARG A 190 5.88 -16.92 10.93
N SER A 191 6.08 -15.94 10.03
CA SER A 191 5.99 -16.17 8.58
C SER A 191 7.34 -16.39 7.89
N VAL A 192 8.44 -15.83 8.44
CA VAL A 192 9.78 -15.93 7.83
C VAL A 192 10.50 -17.24 8.17
N PHE A 193 10.17 -17.89 9.31
CA PHE A 193 10.91 -19.08 9.79
C PHE A 193 10.10 -20.39 9.80
N SER A 194 8.83 -20.40 9.37
CA SER A 194 8.02 -21.63 9.36
C SER A 194 8.13 -22.46 8.06
N LYS A 195 9.13 -22.16 7.22
CA LYS A 195 9.56 -23.04 6.12
C LYS A 195 11.08 -23.02 6.03
N ALA A 196 11.74 -23.57 7.05
CA ALA A 196 12.98 -24.28 6.82
C ALA A 196 12.60 -25.77 6.73
N PRO A 197 13.00 -26.50 5.67
CA PRO A 197 12.92 -27.96 5.67
C PRO A 197 13.73 -28.57 6.81
#